data_AF-A0A6J4VA56-F1
#
_entry.id   AF-A0A6J4VA56-F1
#
_cell.length_a   1.000
_cell.length_b   1.000
_cell.length_c   1.000
_cell.angle_alpha   90.00
_cell.angle_beta   90.00
_cell.angle_gamma   90.00
#
_symmetry.space_group_name_H-M   'P 1'
#
loop_
_entity.id
_entity.type
_entity.pdbx_description
1 polymer ?
#
loop_
_entity_poly.entity_id
_entity_poly.type
_entity_poly.pdbx_seq_one_letter_code
_entity_poly.pdbx_strand_id
1 'polypeptide(L)'
;MPNFIKPELPPRTTISNKLQDQEPTSLKLSAEKQSPKELGRSFFMAFFTVFLAELGDKTQLATLMMAAESQSPWIVFTGAASALVLVSLVGVILGRWLASRLTPDVLRTAAGASLLLIAVLLLWDITHL
;
A
#
# COMPACT_ATOMS: atom_id res chain seq x y z
N MET A 1 31.50 -52.31 36.40
CA MET A 1 31.37 -50.86 36.70
C MET A 1 31.25 -50.12 35.38
N PRO A 2 30.20 -49.32 35.14
CA PRO A 2 30.01 -48.62 33.86
C PRO A 2 31.07 -47.52 33.68
N ASN A 3 31.69 -47.49 32.51
CA ASN A 3 32.73 -46.53 32.13
C ASN A 3 32.07 -45.23 31.67
N PHE A 4 32.10 -44.19 32.49
CA PHE A 4 31.60 -42.86 32.14
C PHE A 4 32.63 -42.14 31.26
N ILE A 5 32.44 -42.19 29.95
CA ILE A 5 33.16 -41.34 28.99
C ILE A 5 32.72 -39.89 29.26
N LYS A 6 33.64 -39.06 29.75
CA LYS A 6 33.42 -37.62 29.94
C LYS A 6 33.35 -36.96 28.54
N PRO A 7 32.30 -36.19 28.19
CA PRO A 7 32.26 -35.49 26.91
C PRO A 7 33.38 -34.43 26.87
N GLU A 8 34.28 -34.52 25.89
CA GLU A 8 35.27 -33.48 25.65
C GLU A 8 34.57 -32.22 25.16
N LEU A 9 34.70 -31.14 25.94
CA LEU A 9 34.19 -29.84 25.56
C LEU A 9 35.02 -29.33 24.37
N PRO A 10 34.42 -28.86 23.26
CA PRO A 10 35.18 -28.32 22.15
C PRO A 10 36.06 -27.16 22.63
N PRO A 11 37.25 -26.97 22.05
CA PRO A 11 38.17 -25.92 22.46
C PRO A 11 37.49 -24.56 22.31
N ARG A 12 37.63 -23.72 23.34
CA ARG A 12 36.97 -22.40 23.46
C ARG A 12 37.19 -21.48 22.25
N THR A 13 38.23 -21.74 21.47
CA THR A 13 38.58 -21.07 20.22
C THR A 13 37.59 -21.34 19.08
N THR A 14 36.98 -22.52 19.01
CA THR A 14 36.01 -22.87 17.95
C THR A 14 34.69 -22.11 18.10
N ILE A 15 34.25 -21.88 19.35
CA ILE A 15 33.05 -21.10 19.66
C ILE A 15 33.30 -19.60 19.40
N SER A 16 34.48 -19.09 19.76
CA SER A 16 34.83 -17.68 19.55
C SER A 16 34.87 -17.34 18.05
N ASN A 17 35.48 -18.19 17.23
CA ASN A 17 35.60 -17.93 15.79
C ASN A 17 34.24 -17.97 15.07
N LYS A 18 33.36 -18.92 15.44
CA LYS A 18 32.00 -19.02 14.88
C LYS A 18 31.05 -17.87 15.28
N LEU A 19 31.31 -17.20 16.39
CA LEU A 19 30.53 -16.04 16.84
C LEU A 19 31.08 -14.71 16.29
N GLN A 20 32.34 -14.68 15.83
CA GLN A 20 32.97 -13.50 15.26
C GLN A 20 32.52 -13.23 13.80
N ASP A 21 32.16 -14.27 13.03
CA ASP A 21 31.67 -14.13 11.64
C ASP A 21 30.17 -13.85 11.52
N GLN A 22 29.41 -13.99 12.62
CA GLN A 22 28.02 -13.53 12.71
C GLN A 22 27.97 -12.12 13.32
N GLU A 23 28.59 -11.15 12.64
CA GLU A 23 28.09 -9.79 12.75
C GLU A 23 26.63 -9.80 12.22
N PRO A 24 25.64 -9.24 12.94
CA PRO A 24 24.26 -9.29 12.50
C PRO A 24 24.07 -8.51 11.20
N THR A 25 24.06 -9.22 10.07
CA THR A 25 23.50 -8.75 8.78
C THR A 25 22.11 -8.09 8.97
N SER A 26 21.40 -8.45 10.03
CA SER A 26 20.13 -7.88 10.46
C SER A 26 20.19 -6.43 10.98
N LEU A 27 21.33 -5.90 11.43
CA LEU A 27 21.45 -4.49 11.82
C LEU A 27 21.84 -3.56 10.66
N LYS A 28 22.37 -4.10 9.56
CA LYS A 28 22.59 -3.33 8.31
C LYS A 28 21.32 -3.21 7.45
N LEU A 29 20.30 -4.02 7.72
CA LEU A 29 19.02 -3.98 7.01
C LEU A 29 18.06 -2.89 7.52
N SER A 30 18.33 -2.30 8.70
CA SER A 30 17.52 -1.20 9.26
C SER A 30 18.13 0.19 9.06
N ALA A 31 19.22 0.31 8.29
CA ALA A 31 19.87 1.59 8.02
C ALA A 31 20.14 1.80 6.53
N GLU A 32 19.28 1.28 5.64
CA GLU A 32 19.17 1.87 4.30
C GLU A 32 18.50 3.24 4.48
N LYS A 33 19.34 4.23 4.77
CA LYS A 33 19.01 5.64 4.67
C LYS A 33 18.50 5.85 3.25
N GLN A 34 17.18 5.81 3.06
CA GLN A 34 16.53 6.06 1.79
C GLN A 34 17.13 7.35 1.23
N SER A 35 17.99 7.17 0.21
CA SER A 35 18.66 8.29 -0.44
C SER A 35 17.56 9.23 -0.96
N PRO A 36 17.70 10.56 -0.90
CA PRO A 36 16.68 11.47 -1.45
C PRO A 36 16.33 11.19 -2.92
N LYS A 37 17.20 10.47 -3.65
CA LYS A 37 16.93 9.94 -5.00
C LYS A 37 15.91 8.79 -5.02
N GLU A 38 15.86 7.95 -4.00
CA GLU A 38 14.90 6.86 -3.85
C GLU A 38 13.49 7.39 -3.54
N LEU A 39 13.37 8.43 -2.71
CA LEU A 39 12.08 9.06 -2.43
C LEU A 39 11.47 9.69 -3.70
N GLY A 40 12.29 10.38 -4.49
CA GLY A 40 11.87 10.92 -5.79
C GLY A 40 11.42 9.83 -6.76
N ARG A 41 12.11 8.69 -6.79
CA ARG A 41 11.73 7.53 -7.61
C ARG A 41 10.39 6.94 -7.17
N SER A 42 10.19 6.71 -5.88
CA SER A 42 8.93 6.17 -5.34
C SER A 42 7.76 7.13 -5.57
N PHE A 43 7.95 8.43 -5.38
CA PHE A 43 6.93 9.43 -5.67
C PHE A 43 6.56 9.45 -7.15
N PHE A 44 7.56 9.46 -8.04
CA PHE A 44 7.33 9.46 -9.48
C PHE A 44 6.60 8.20 -9.95
N MET A 45 7.00 7.03 -9.45
CA MET A 45 6.31 5.77 -9.74
C MET A 45 4.87 5.79 -9.24
N ALA A 46 4.63 6.16 -7.97
CA ALA A 46 3.29 6.25 -7.42
C ALA A 46 2.42 7.25 -8.18
N PHE A 47 2.96 8.42 -8.51
CA PHE A 47 2.28 9.44 -9.31
C PHE A 47 1.89 8.88 -10.67
N PHE A 48 2.82 8.31 -11.44
CA PHE A 48 2.50 7.78 -12.76
C PHE A 48 1.55 6.59 -12.71
N THR A 49 1.71 5.67 -11.75
CA THR A 49 0.80 4.54 -11.59
C THR A 49 -0.63 5.01 -11.31
N VAL A 50 -0.81 5.95 -10.38
CA VAL A 50 -2.14 6.48 -10.04
C VAL A 50 -2.67 7.35 -11.18
N PHE A 51 -1.84 8.21 -11.76
CA PHE A 51 -2.23 9.09 -12.87
C PHE A 51 -2.72 8.30 -14.07
N LEU A 52 -2.03 7.23 -14.48
CA LEU A 52 -2.45 6.36 -15.57
C LEU A 52 -3.72 5.56 -15.21
N ALA A 53 -3.84 5.09 -13.96
CA ALA A 53 -5.02 4.36 -13.51
C ALA A 53 -6.28 5.23 -13.47
N GLU A 54 -6.12 6.52 -13.16
CA GLU A 54 -7.21 7.50 -13.04
C GLU A 54 -7.47 8.28 -14.34
N LEU A 55 -6.61 8.16 -15.36
CA LEU A 55 -6.72 8.97 -16.57
C LEU A 55 -8.01 8.66 -17.34
N GLY A 56 -8.91 9.64 -17.44
CA GLY A 56 -10.18 9.46 -18.14
C GLY A 56 -11.25 8.76 -17.31
N ASP A 57 -11.13 8.76 -15.98
CA ASP A 57 -12.25 8.36 -15.13
C ASP A 57 -13.51 9.21 -15.41
N LYS A 58 -14.68 8.60 -15.22
CA LYS A 58 -15.99 9.25 -15.39
C LYS A 58 -16.09 10.52 -14.54
N THR A 59 -15.46 10.56 -13.38
CA THR A 59 -15.43 11.74 -12.51
C THR A 59 -14.67 12.91 -13.16
N GLN A 60 -13.60 12.64 -13.91
CA GLN A 60 -12.84 13.68 -14.62
C GLN A 60 -13.65 14.28 -15.77
N LEU A 61 -14.36 13.45 -16.55
CA LEU A 61 -15.26 13.94 -17.59
C LEU A 61 -16.44 14.72 -17.01
N ALA A 62 -17.04 14.26 -15.91
CA ALA A 62 -18.10 14.99 -15.22
C ALA A 62 -17.62 16.36 -14.72
N THR A 63 -16.43 16.41 -14.12
CA THR A 63 -15.83 17.66 -13.63
C THR A 63 -15.49 18.61 -14.79
N LEU A 64 -14.97 18.08 -15.90
CA LEU A 64 -14.67 18.86 -17.10
C LEU A 64 -15.94 19.46 -17.72
N MET A 65 -17.01 18.66 -17.85
CA MET A 65 -18.30 19.13 -18.36
C MET A 65 -18.90 20.21 -17.45
N MET A 66 -18.86 20.00 -16.14
CA MET A 66 -19.32 20.98 -15.15
C MET A 66 -18.50 22.27 -15.19
N ALA A 67 -17.18 22.18 -15.43
CA ALA A 67 -16.31 23.34 -15.62
C ALA A 67 -16.59 24.06 -16.94
N ALA A 68 -16.92 23.33 -18.00
CA ALA A 68 -17.25 23.89 -19.32
C ALA A 68 -18.60 24.62 -19.35
N GLU A 69 -19.56 24.17 -18.55
CA GLU A 69 -20.88 24.81 -18.42
C GLU A 69 -20.88 25.97 -17.40
N SER A 70 -19.98 25.95 -16.42
CA SER A 70 -19.88 26.98 -15.39
C SER A 70 -19.29 28.29 -15.91
N GLN A 71 -19.92 29.41 -15.56
CA GLN A 71 -19.37 30.74 -15.82
C GLN A 71 -18.12 31.06 -14.98
N SER A 72 -17.82 30.25 -13.96
CA SER A 72 -16.62 30.37 -13.13
C SER A 72 -15.95 29.00 -12.93
N PRO A 73 -14.98 28.64 -13.78
CA PRO A 73 -14.25 27.37 -13.71
C PRO A 73 -13.51 27.19 -12.38
N TRP A 74 -13.07 28.29 -11.75
CA TRP A 74 -12.38 28.26 -10.47
C TRP A 74 -13.24 27.72 -9.32
N ILE A 75 -14.54 28.02 -9.31
CA ILE A 75 -15.46 27.52 -8.28
C ILE A 75 -15.65 26.00 -8.44
N VAL A 76 -15.75 25.52 -9.68
CA VAL A 76 -15.84 24.08 -9.96
C VAL A 76 -14.58 23.36 -9.52
N PHE A 77 -13.40 23.95 -9.79
CA PHE A 77 -12.13 23.40 -9.33
C PHE A 77 -12.07 23.29 -7.81
N THR A 78 -12.39 24.35 -7.06
CA THR A 78 -12.34 24.32 -5.60
C THR A 78 -13.39 23.37 -5.01
N GLY A 79 -14.57 23.29 -5.62
CA GLY A 79 -15.61 22.33 -5.25
C GLY A 79 -15.17 20.89 -5.44
N ALA A 80 -14.68 20.54 -6.63
CA ALA A 80 -14.19 19.19 -6.93
C ALA A 80 -12.98 18.81 -6.07
N ALA A 81 -12.01 19.73 -5.89
CA ALA A 81 -10.84 19.49 -5.05
C ALA A 81 -11.21 19.27 -3.58
N SER A 82 -12.11 20.09 -3.02
CA SER A 82 -12.57 19.91 -1.65
C SER A 82 -13.37 18.61 -1.46
N ALA A 83 -14.23 18.26 -2.43
CA ALA A 83 -14.94 16.98 -2.42
C ALA A 83 -13.98 15.78 -2.43
N LEU A 84 -12.93 15.82 -3.27
CA LEU A 84 -11.92 14.77 -3.34
C LEU A 84 -11.15 14.61 -2.01
N VAL A 85 -10.78 15.72 -1.38
CA VAL A 85 -10.13 15.70 -0.07
C VAL A 85 -11.05 15.10 1.00
N LEU A 86 -12.33 15.51 1.01
CA LEU A 86 -13.30 15.02 1.98
C LEU A 86 -13.58 13.52 1.82
N VAL A 87 -13.83 13.05 0.60
CA VAL A 87 -14.08 11.61 0.37
C VAL A 87 -12.84 10.79 0.71
N SER A 88 -11.65 11.28 0.39
CA SER A 88 -10.39 10.61 0.76
C SER A 88 -10.21 10.54 2.27
N LEU A 89 -10.49 11.63 2.98
CA LEU A 89 -10.38 11.68 4.44
C LEU A 89 -11.34 10.68 5.10
N VAL A 90 -12.60 10.66 4.66
CA VAL A 90 -13.60 9.70 5.14
C VAL A 90 -13.16 8.27 4.84
N GLY A 91 -12.66 8.01 3.63
CA GLY A 91 -12.13 6.71 3.22
C GLY A 91 -10.97 6.23 4.11
N VAL A 92 -10.03 7.11 4.44
CA VAL A 92 -8.89 6.79 5.32
C VAL A 92 -9.35 6.50 6.75
N ILE A 93 -10.26 7.31 7.30
CA ILE A 93 -10.80 7.09 8.66
C ILE A 93 -11.52 5.76 8.72
N LEU A 94 -12.42 5.50 7.76
CA LEU A 94 -13.19 4.27 7.71
C LEU A 94 -12.31 3.04 7.45
N GLY A 95 -11.35 3.16 6.54
CA GLY A 95 -10.37 2.12 6.24
C GLY A 95 -9.50 1.77 7.45
N ARG A 96 -9.03 2.78 8.19
CA ARG A 96 -8.26 2.59 9.43
C ARG A 96 -9.11 1.93 10.51
N TRP A 97 -10.36 2.35 10.66
CA TRP A 97 -11.30 1.72 11.60
C TRP A 97 -11.54 0.26 11.23
N LEU A 98 -11.75 -0.05 9.95
CA LEU A 98 -11.99 -1.40 9.47
C LEU A 98 -10.74 -2.30 9.64
N ALA A 99 -9.56 -1.77 9.32
CA ALA A 99 -8.28 -2.46 9.51
C ALA A 99 -7.97 -2.74 11.00
N SER A 100 -8.52 -1.95 11.92
CA SER A 100 -8.36 -2.21 13.37
C SER A 100 -9.24 -3.36 13.88
N ARG A 101 -10.28 -3.73 13.13
CA ARG A 101 -11.28 -4.74 13.53
C ARG A 101 -11.13 -6.07 12.78
N LEU A 102 -10.57 -6.03 11.57
CA LEU A 102 -10.48 -7.19 10.69
C LEU A 102 -9.03 -7.63 10.43
N THR A 103 -8.83 -8.94 10.30
CA THR A 103 -7.54 -9.52 9.87
C THR A 103 -7.23 -9.11 8.41
N PRO A 104 -5.95 -8.86 8.04
CA PRO A 104 -5.58 -8.47 6.68
C PRO A 104 -6.10 -9.38 5.56
N ASP A 105 -6.19 -10.69 5.82
CA ASP A 105 -6.69 -11.67 4.85
C ASP A 105 -8.17 -11.48 4.51
N VAL A 106 -8.98 -11.15 5.53
CA VAL A 106 -10.42 -10.85 5.35
C VAL A 106 -10.58 -9.57 4.54
N LEU A 107 -9.79 -8.55 4.86
CA LEU A 107 -9.84 -7.26 4.17
C LEU A 107 -9.45 -7.39 2.69
N ARG A 108 -8.41 -8.17 2.39
CA ARG A 108 -7.97 -8.45 1.02
C ARG A 108 -9.02 -9.22 0.22
N THR A 109 -9.61 -10.24 0.83
CA THR A 109 -10.64 -11.05 0.18
C THR A 109 -11.92 -10.24 -0.05
N ALA A 110 -12.34 -9.44 0.94
CA ALA A 110 -13.50 -8.57 0.83
C ALA A 110 -13.33 -7.48 -0.24
N ALA A 111 -12.13 -6.87 -0.33
CA ALA A 111 -11.83 -5.88 -1.38
C ALA A 111 -11.90 -6.51 -2.78
N GLY A 112 -11.33 -7.69 -2.97
CA GLY A 112 -11.42 -8.42 -4.25
C GLY A 112 -12.86 -8.82 -4.59
N ALA A 113 -13.61 -9.34 -3.62
CA ALA A 113 -15.00 -9.75 -3.82
C ALA A 113 -15.92 -8.57 -4.14
N SER A 114 -15.75 -7.42 -3.48
CA SER A 114 -16.52 -6.21 -3.76
C SER A 114 -16.21 -5.65 -5.14
N LEU A 115 -14.95 -5.65 -5.59
CA LEU A 115 -14.59 -5.27 -6.96
C LEU A 115 -15.25 -6.19 -8.00
N LEU A 116 -15.19 -7.51 -7.79
CA LEU A 116 -15.79 -8.48 -8.69
C LEU A 116 -17.32 -8.33 -8.74
N LEU A 117 -17.95 -8.11 -7.59
CA LEU A 117 -19.38 -7.84 -7.49
C LEU A 117 -19.77 -6.58 -8.28
N ILE A 118 -19.05 -5.46 -8.11
CA ILE A 118 -19.31 -4.24 -8.88
C ILE A 118 -19.12 -4.48 -10.39
N ALA A 119 -18.10 -5.23 -10.79
CA ALA A 119 -17.87 -5.56 -12.20
C ALA A 119 -19.02 -6.37 -12.80
N VAL A 120 -19.54 -7.38 -12.07
CA VAL A 120 -20.70 -8.17 -12.51
C VAL A 120 -21.96 -7.30 -12.57
N LEU A 121 -22.18 -6.43 -11.58
CA LEU A 121 -23.33 -5.52 -11.58
C LEU A 121 -23.31 -4.56 -12.77
N LEU A 122 -22.15 -3.98 -13.10
CA LEU A 122 -22.00 -3.12 -14.27
C LEU A 122 -22.21 -3.88 -15.59
N LEU A 123 -21.74 -5.13 -15.68
CA LEU A 123 -21.95 -5.97 -16.85
C LEU A 123 -23.43 -6.37 -17.01
N TRP A 124 -24.14 -6.59 -15.91
CA TRP A 124 -25.57 -6.85 -15.94
C TRP A 124 -26.35 -5.61 -16.40
N ASP A 125 -26.04 -4.44 -15.83
CA ASP A 125 -26.67 -3.17 -16.18
C ASP A 125 -26.52 -2.89 -17.68
N ILE A 126 -25.31 -3.00 -18.22
CA ILE A 126 -25.05 -2.72 -19.65
C ILE A 126 -25.70 -3.72 -20.61
N THR A 127 -26.01 -4.95 -20.16
CA THR A 127 -26.66 -5.97 -21.00
C THR A 127 -28.19 -5.90 -20.96
N HIS A 128 -28.76 -5.22 -19.95
CA HIS A 128 -30.20 -5.00 -19.79
C HIS A 128 -30.65 -3.56 -20.10
N LEU A 129 -29.73 -2.76 -20.65
CA LEU A 129 -29.94 -1.43 -21.23
C LEU A 129 -30.43 -1.56 -22.69
#